data_AF-A0A439LXR1-F1
#
_entry.id   AF-A0A439LXR1-F1
#
_cell.length_a   1.000
_cell.length_b   1.000
_cell.length_c   1.000
_cell.angle_alpha   90.00
_cell.angle_beta   90.00
_cell.angle_gamma   90.00
#
_symmetry.space_group_name_H-M   'P 1'
#
loop_
_entity.id
_entity.type
_entity.pdbx_description
1 polymer ?
#
loop_
_entity_poly.entity_id
_entity_poly.type
_entity_poly.pdbx_seq_one_letter_code
_entity_poly.pdbx_strand_id
1 'polypeptide(L)'
;MEKFDAVLDMNDPQFAEKLRAAIGVEPGEPIEVRTPQFDRTDGLTVPKPIMDFARLPALFEETLKQIGCQKWDEPDKEGNVLWLYPAEWYDHIPEGHVMRCIDGHDYPFKHGETDNDMRFGALAYGFLRKAGA
;
A
#
# COMPACT_ATOMS: atom_id res chain seq x y z
N MET A 1 -5.27 3.34 -31.39
CA MET A 1 -5.83 2.11 -30.79
C MET A 1 -4.65 1.33 -30.27
N GLU A 2 -4.51 1.21 -28.95
CA GLU A 2 -3.42 0.41 -28.38
C GLU A 2 -3.51 -1.01 -28.92
N LYS A 3 -2.37 -1.56 -29.30
CA LYS A 3 -2.26 -2.89 -29.91
C LYS A 3 -1.91 -3.84 -28.77
N PHE A 4 -2.84 -4.71 -28.42
CA PHE A 4 -2.59 -5.77 -27.44
C PHE A 4 -2.03 -6.99 -28.17
N ASP A 5 -0.94 -7.57 -27.66
CA ASP A 5 -0.34 -8.78 -28.22
C ASP A 5 -1.21 -10.03 -27.95
N ALA A 6 -1.98 -10.03 -26.86
CA ALA A 6 -2.96 -11.05 -26.52
C ALA A 6 -4.08 -10.48 -25.64
N VAL A 7 -5.31 -11.01 -25.80
CA VAL A 7 -6.44 -10.80 -24.89
C VAL A 7 -6.87 -12.18 -24.39
N LEU A 8 -6.91 -12.36 -23.07
CA LEU A 8 -7.16 -13.65 -22.43
C LEU A 8 -8.43 -13.60 -21.58
N ASP A 9 -9.22 -14.68 -21.60
CA ASP A 9 -10.37 -14.87 -20.73
C ASP A 9 -9.98 -15.77 -19.56
N MET A 10 -10.15 -15.28 -18.33
CA MET A 10 -9.84 -16.02 -17.11
C MET A 10 -10.77 -17.21 -16.86
N ASN A 11 -11.93 -17.26 -17.53
CA ASN A 11 -12.85 -18.39 -17.48
C ASN A 11 -12.51 -19.50 -18.48
N ASP A 12 -11.53 -19.29 -19.36
CA ASP A 12 -11.06 -20.31 -20.28
C ASP A 12 -10.37 -21.44 -19.50
N PRO A 13 -10.77 -22.72 -19.67
CA PRO A 13 -10.11 -23.84 -19.01
C PRO A 13 -8.60 -23.94 -19.29
N GLN A 14 -8.14 -23.34 -20.39
CA GLN A 14 -6.73 -23.26 -20.79
C GLN A 14 -6.07 -21.93 -20.39
N PHE A 15 -6.70 -21.09 -19.57
CA PHE A 15 -6.19 -19.77 -19.20
C PHE A 15 -4.74 -19.81 -18.72
N ALA A 16 -4.40 -20.74 -17.82
CA ALA A 16 -3.05 -20.85 -17.28
C ALA A 16 -2.00 -21.16 -18.35
N GLU A 17 -2.32 -22.01 -19.33
CA GLU A 17 -1.43 -22.33 -20.46
C GLU A 17 -1.28 -21.13 -21.39
N LYS A 18 -2.39 -20.46 -21.72
CA LYS A 18 -2.42 -19.30 -22.60
C LYS A 18 -1.70 -18.10 -22.00
N LEU A 19 -1.87 -17.85 -20.69
CA LEU A 19 -1.16 -16.81 -19.96
C LEU A 19 0.35 -17.05 -19.98
N ARG A 20 0.79 -18.27 -19.66
CA ARG A 20 2.22 -18.64 -19.72
C ARG A 20 2.82 -18.41 -21.10
N ALA A 21 2.13 -18.88 -22.14
CA ALA A 21 2.59 -18.68 -23.52
C ALA A 21 2.65 -17.18 -23.90
N ALA A 22 1.69 -16.38 -23.43
CA ALA A 22 1.65 -14.94 -23.71
C ALA A 22 2.75 -14.15 -22.99
N ILE A 23 3.12 -14.54 -21.76
CA ILE A 23 4.19 -13.88 -21.00
C ILE A 23 5.57 -14.53 -21.17
N GLY A 24 5.63 -15.67 -21.88
CA GLY A 24 6.88 -16.34 -22.25
C GLY A 24 7.61 -17.07 -21.12
N VAL A 25 6.87 -17.65 -20.16
CA VAL A 25 7.44 -18.32 -18.97
C VAL A 25 7.17 -19.82 -18.93
N GLU A 26 8.09 -20.58 -18.33
CA GLU A 26 7.96 -22.03 -18.17
C GLU A 26 7.13 -22.42 -16.92
N PRO A 27 6.56 -23.64 -16.87
CA PRO A 27 5.85 -24.12 -15.68
C PRO A 27 6.75 -24.12 -14.44
N GLY A 28 6.33 -23.40 -13.39
CA GLY A 28 7.05 -23.30 -12.12
C GLY A 28 8.06 -22.16 -12.05
N GLU A 29 8.24 -21.40 -13.12
CA GLU A 29 9.06 -20.19 -13.11
C GLU A 29 8.37 -19.09 -12.29
N PRO A 30 9.08 -18.43 -11.35
CA PRO A 30 8.51 -17.32 -10.58
C PRO A 30 8.29 -16.12 -11.49
N ILE A 31 7.09 -15.55 -11.44
CA ILE A 31 6.76 -14.29 -12.12
C ILE A 31 6.76 -13.14 -11.12
N GLU A 32 7.33 -12.01 -11.53
CA GLU A 32 7.23 -10.76 -10.79
C GLU A 32 6.26 -9.82 -11.53
N VAL A 33 5.14 -9.47 -10.87
CA VAL A 33 4.18 -8.52 -11.40
C VAL A 33 4.47 -7.15 -10.78
N ARG A 34 4.94 -6.21 -11.60
CA ARG A 34 5.14 -4.82 -11.18
C ARG A 34 4.07 -3.93 -11.79
N THR A 35 3.40 -3.15 -10.96
CA THR A 35 2.52 -2.07 -11.42
C THR A 35 3.27 -0.73 -11.28
N PRO A 36 2.99 0.28 -12.14
CA PRO A 36 3.65 1.58 -12.05
C PRO A 36 3.47 2.19 -10.66
N GLN A 37 4.56 2.73 -10.11
CA GLN A 37 4.53 3.55 -8.90
C GLN A 37 3.88 4.89 -9.22
N PHE A 38 2.98 5.36 -8.34
CA PHE A 38 2.34 6.66 -8.52
C PHE A 38 2.75 7.57 -7.37
N ASP A 39 3.42 8.67 -7.71
CA ASP A 39 3.73 9.73 -6.77
C ASP A 39 2.47 10.51 -6.37
N ARG A 40 2.54 11.18 -5.21
CA ARG A 40 1.50 12.14 -4.81
C ARG A 40 1.46 13.33 -5.76
N THR A 41 0.26 13.83 -6.06
CA THR A 41 0.04 14.95 -6.99
C THR A 41 -0.40 16.23 -6.29
N ASP A 42 -0.47 16.21 -4.95
CA ASP A 42 -0.95 17.31 -4.11
C ASP A 42 0.12 18.39 -3.81
N GLY A 43 1.35 18.18 -4.27
CA GLY A 43 2.47 19.11 -4.05
C GLY A 43 2.96 19.17 -2.60
N LEU A 44 2.49 18.28 -1.72
CA LEU A 44 2.90 18.26 -0.32
C LEU A 44 4.34 17.74 -0.20
N THR A 45 5.18 18.47 0.55
CA THR A 45 6.47 17.95 0.99
C THR A 45 6.30 17.24 2.33
N VAL A 46 6.46 15.92 2.33
CA VAL A 46 6.32 15.12 3.54
C VAL A 46 7.49 15.40 4.50
N PRO A 47 7.23 15.81 5.75
CA PRO A 47 8.28 15.96 6.74
C PRO A 47 8.79 14.58 7.18
N LYS A 48 10.07 14.50 7.56
CA LYS A 48 10.58 13.29 8.23
C LYS A 48 9.79 13.03 9.52
N PRO A 49 9.48 11.76 9.85
CA PRO A 49 8.78 11.47 11.09
C PRO A 49 9.73 11.75 12.26
N ILE A 50 9.35 12.70 13.12
CA ILE A 50 10.09 13.07 14.33
C ILE A 50 9.42 12.53 15.60
N MET A 51 8.46 11.61 15.45
CA MET A 51 7.62 11.14 16.54
C MET A 51 7.51 9.62 16.59
N ASP A 52 7.12 9.12 17.75
CA ASP A 52 6.72 7.73 17.93
C ASP A 52 5.45 7.45 17.12
N PHE A 53 5.52 6.44 16.25
CA PHE A 53 4.43 6.02 15.38
C PHE A 53 3.19 5.59 16.19
N ALA A 54 3.37 5.05 17.40
CA ALA A 54 2.26 4.69 18.28
C ALA A 54 1.41 5.89 18.72
N ARG A 55 1.91 7.12 18.54
CA ARG A 55 1.19 8.37 18.89
C ARG A 55 0.40 8.96 17.73
N LEU A 56 0.59 8.48 16.50
CA LEU A 56 -0.11 8.97 15.32
C LEU A 56 -1.65 8.89 15.43
N PRO A 57 -2.25 7.80 15.96
CA PRO A 57 -3.70 7.71 16.10
C PRO A 57 -4.32 8.83 16.96
N ALA A 58 -3.53 9.48 17.82
CA ALA A 58 -3.99 10.53 18.73
C ALA A 58 -3.87 11.94 18.15
N LEU A 59 -3.29 12.10 16.95
CA LEU A 59 -3.20 13.39 16.29
C LEU A 59 -4.53 13.80 15.65
N PHE A 60 -4.72 15.12 15.50
CA PHE A 60 -5.84 15.65 14.72
C PHE A 60 -5.74 15.20 13.27
N GLU A 61 -6.92 14.97 12.67
CA GLU A 61 -7.05 14.59 11.27
C GLU A 61 -6.28 15.52 10.33
N GLU A 62 -6.39 16.84 10.53
CA GLU A 62 -5.70 17.82 9.70
C GLU A 62 -4.19 17.77 9.87
N THR A 63 -3.68 17.45 11.06
CA THR A 63 -2.25 17.22 11.29
C THR A 63 -1.78 15.99 10.52
N LEU A 64 -2.55 14.90 10.55
CA LEU A 64 -2.23 13.66 9.81
C LEU A 64 -2.14 13.93 8.30
N LYS A 65 -3.09 14.69 7.74
CA LYS A 65 -3.04 15.09 6.33
C LYS A 65 -1.82 15.96 6.01
N GLN A 66 -1.52 16.95 6.88
CA GLN A 66 -0.37 17.86 6.70
C GLN A 66 0.98 17.15 6.75
N ILE A 67 1.10 16.05 7.49
CA ILE A 67 2.32 15.24 7.53
C ILE A 67 2.32 14.12 6.48
N GLY A 68 1.31 14.06 5.62
CA GLY A 68 1.27 13.20 4.44
C GLY A 68 0.53 11.88 4.60
N CYS A 69 -0.05 11.58 5.77
CA CYS A 69 -0.89 10.40 5.95
C CYS A 69 -2.21 10.55 5.19
N GLN A 70 -2.74 9.44 4.68
CA GLN A 70 -3.95 9.42 3.85
C GLN A 70 -4.95 8.39 4.38
N LYS A 71 -6.25 8.67 4.28
CA LYS A 71 -7.29 7.66 4.58
C LYS A 71 -7.34 6.64 3.44
N TRP A 72 -7.37 5.36 3.79
CA TRP A 72 -7.58 4.29 2.83
C TRP A 72 -9.07 4.11 2.52
N ASP A 73 -9.90 4.07 3.56
CA ASP A 73 -11.31 3.74 3.46
C ASP A 73 -12.20 4.57 4.40
N GLU A 74 -13.51 4.35 4.25
CA GLU A 74 -14.52 4.82 5.21
C GLU A 74 -14.44 3.98 6.50
N PRO A 75 -14.95 4.49 7.64
CA PRO A 75 -14.91 3.78 8.89
C PRO A 75 -15.54 2.38 8.81
N ASP A 76 -14.87 1.40 9.41
CA ASP A 76 -15.40 0.04 9.57
C ASP A 76 -16.63 0.02 10.52
N LYS A 77 -17.20 -1.18 10.74
CA LYS A 77 -18.37 -1.36 11.63
C LYS A 77 -18.12 -0.93 13.08
N GLU A 78 -16.87 -0.88 13.50
CA GLU A 78 -16.45 -0.46 14.82
C GLU A 78 -16.07 1.03 14.85
N GLY A 79 -16.12 1.71 13.70
CA GLY A 79 -15.76 3.10 13.52
C GLY A 79 -14.25 3.34 13.42
N ASN A 80 -13.43 2.34 13.09
CA ASN A 80 -12.00 2.55 12.81
C ASN A 80 -11.78 2.88 11.33
N VAL A 81 -10.84 3.78 11.06
CA VAL A 81 -10.37 4.14 9.71
C VAL A 81 -8.90 3.78 9.61
N LEU A 82 -8.51 3.14 8.49
CA LEU A 82 -7.10 2.93 8.18
C LEU A 82 -6.49 4.21 7.62
N TRP A 83 -5.44 4.67 8.28
CA TRP A 83 -4.60 5.79 7.84
C TRP A 83 -3.25 5.28 7.38
N LEU A 84 -2.97 5.44 6.08
CA LEU A 84 -1.74 5.00 5.43
C LEU A 84 -0.58 5.94 5.76
N TYR A 85 0.61 5.35 5.94
CA TYR A 85 1.84 6.13 6.04
C TYR A 85 2.20 6.73 4.68
N PRO A 86 2.80 7.93 4.66
CA PRO A 86 3.42 8.44 3.43
C PRO A 86 4.60 7.56 3.02
N ALA A 87 4.81 7.40 1.71
CA ALA A 87 5.87 6.56 1.14
C ALA A 87 7.27 6.94 1.64
N GLU A 88 7.50 8.23 1.83
CA GLU A 88 8.75 8.81 2.30
C GLU A 88 9.14 8.36 3.71
N TRP A 89 8.23 7.74 4.46
CA TRP A 89 8.50 7.25 5.81
C TRP A 89 9.02 5.81 5.85
N TYR A 90 9.07 5.08 4.73
CA TYR A 90 9.48 3.67 4.70
C TYR A 90 10.79 3.41 5.46
N ASP A 91 11.84 4.20 5.19
CA ASP A 91 13.16 4.06 5.82
C ASP A 91 13.22 4.53 7.29
N HIS A 92 12.09 5.00 7.83
CA HIS A 92 12.00 5.56 9.17
C HIS A 92 11.06 4.79 10.09
N ILE A 93 10.37 3.76 9.57
CA ILE A 93 9.47 2.97 10.40
C ILE A 93 10.31 2.04 11.30
N PRO A 94 10.04 2.00 12.62
CA PRO A 94 10.82 1.15 13.52
C PRO A 94 10.68 -0.34 13.19
N GLU A 95 11.79 -1.07 13.25
CA GLU A 95 11.81 -2.53 13.10
C GLU A 95 10.86 -3.19 14.12
N GLY A 96 10.01 -4.11 13.66
CA GLY A 96 9.01 -4.78 14.48
C GLY A 96 7.76 -3.95 14.83
N HIS A 97 7.67 -2.68 14.40
CA HIS A 97 6.47 -1.87 14.59
C HIS A 97 5.26 -2.52 13.91
N VAL A 98 4.17 -2.72 14.65
CA VAL A 98 2.97 -3.38 14.11
C VAL A 98 2.15 -2.38 13.31
N MET A 99 1.86 -2.75 12.07
CA MET A 99 1.09 -1.93 11.12
C MET A 99 -0.14 -2.67 10.64
N ARG A 100 -1.19 -1.92 10.35
CA ARG A 100 -2.36 -2.44 9.63
C ARG A 100 -2.13 -2.33 8.12
N CYS A 101 -2.23 -3.44 7.41
CA CYS A 101 -2.22 -3.49 5.95
C CYS A 101 -3.62 -3.28 5.37
N ILE A 102 -3.69 -2.86 4.10
CA ILE A 102 -4.95 -2.68 3.36
C ILE A 102 -5.74 -3.98 3.14
N ASP A 103 -5.10 -5.14 3.35
CA ASP A 103 -5.75 -6.47 3.36
C ASP A 103 -6.47 -6.80 4.68
N GLY A 104 -6.45 -5.87 5.65
CA GLY A 104 -7.12 -5.98 6.94
C GLY A 104 -6.31 -6.65 8.05
N HIS A 105 -5.08 -7.10 7.79
CA HIS A 105 -4.25 -7.82 8.76
C HIS A 105 -3.14 -6.94 9.35
N ASP A 106 -2.70 -7.31 10.56
CA ASP A 106 -1.62 -6.64 11.27
C ASP A 106 -0.30 -7.40 11.09
N TYR A 107 0.75 -6.70 10.67
CA TYR A 107 2.08 -7.27 10.45
C TYR A 107 3.17 -6.44 11.14
N PRO A 108 4.23 -7.08 11.67
CA PRO A 108 5.41 -6.36 12.12
C PRO A 108 6.19 -5.83 10.92
N PHE A 109 6.71 -4.61 11.01
CA PHE A 109 7.63 -4.07 10.03
C PHE A 109 8.92 -4.86 10.00
N LYS A 110 9.45 -5.02 8.79
CA LYS A 110 10.81 -5.47 8.56
C LYS A 110 11.42 -4.71 7.39
N HIS A 111 12.46 -3.94 7.65
CA HIS A 111 13.09 -3.14 6.61
C HIS A 111 13.68 -4.04 5.51
N GLY A 112 13.35 -3.76 4.25
CA GLY A 112 13.79 -4.55 3.09
C GLY A 112 13.01 -5.84 2.83
N GLU A 113 12.13 -6.27 3.75
CA GLU A 113 11.20 -7.40 3.55
C GLU A 113 9.75 -6.92 3.37
N THR A 114 9.32 -5.94 4.17
CA THR A 114 7.99 -5.33 4.01
C THR A 114 7.94 -4.55 2.70
N ASP A 115 6.88 -4.75 1.93
CA ASP A 115 6.67 -4.11 0.63
C ASP A 115 6.82 -2.59 0.72
N ASN A 116 7.49 -1.99 -0.25
CA ASN A 116 7.66 -0.55 -0.39
C ASN A 116 6.90 0.01 -1.62
N ASP A 117 6.02 -0.79 -2.22
CA ASP A 117 5.09 -0.33 -3.24
C ASP A 117 4.28 0.85 -2.72
N MET A 118 4.31 1.94 -3.49
CA MET A 118 3.67 3.20 -3.18
C MET A 118 2.63 3.58 -4.22
N ARG A 119 1.46 3.99 -3.73
CA ARG A 119 0.37 4.47 -4.57
C ARG A 119 -0.08 5.83 -4.08
N PHE A 120 -0.01 6.81 -4.98
CA PHE A 120 -0.33 8.21 -4.71
C PHE A 120 0.44 8.76 -3.50
N GLY A 121 1.71 8.38 -3.36
CA GLY A 121 2.58 8.78 -2.25
C GLY A 121 2.25 8.18 -0.89
N ALA A 122 1.50 7.08 -0.83
CA ALA A 122 1.23 6.33 0.40
C ALA A 122 1.69 4.87 0.28
N LEU A 123 2.11 4.29 1.41
CA LEU A 123 2.38 2.85 1.56
C LEU A 123 1.06 2.10 1.71
N ALA A 124 1.05 0.81 1.38
CA ALA A 124 -0.12 -0.08 1.52
C ALA A 124 -0.42 -0.49 2.99
N TYR A 125 0.08 0.28 3.95
CA TYR A 125 -0.08 0.02 5.38
C TYR A 125 0.10 1.28 6.22
N GLY A 126 -0.33 1.18 7.47
CA GLY A 126 -0.58 2.34 8.29
C GLY A 126 -0.94 2.00 9.74
N PHE A 127 -1.83 2.81 10.29
CA PHE A 127 -2.40 2.63 11.63
C PHE A 127 -3.92 2.80 11.60
N LEU A 128 -4.60 2.15 12.54
CA LEU A 128 -6.02 2.37 12.77
C LEU A 128 -6.26 3.57 13.69
N ARG A 129 -7.29 4.36 13.38
CA ARG A 129 -7.79 5.47 14.21
C ARG A 129 -9.30 5.45 14.27
N LYS A 130 -9.91 5.74 15.43
CA LYS A 130 -11.36 5.91 15.54
C LYS A 130 -11.82 7.17 14.79
N ALA A 131 -12.88 7.04 13.99
CA ALA A 131 -13.56 8.15 13.35
C ALA A 131 -14.16 9.07 14.43
N GLY A 132 -13.87 10.37 14.34
CA GLY A 132 -14.36 11.38 15.30
C GLY A 132 -13.49 11.61 16.54
N ALA A 133 -12.27 11.07 16.59
CA ALA A 133 -11.26 11.43 17.58
C ALA A 133 -10.61 12.79 17.29
#